data_AF-A0A8H5IRP0-F1
#
_entry.id   AF-A0A8H5IRP0-F1
#
_cell.length_a   1.000
_cell.length_b   1.000
_cell.length_c   1.000
_cell.angle_alpha   90.00
_cell.angle_beta   90.00
_cell.angle_gamma   90.00
#
_symmetry.space_group_name_H-M   'P 1'
#
loop_
_entity.id
_entity.type
_entity.pdbx_description
1 polymer ?
#
loop_
_entity_poly.entity_id
_entity_poly.type
_entity_poly.pdbx_seq_one_letter_code
_entity_poly.pdbx_strand_id
1 'polypeptide(L)'
;MSKELQELRNQTHRTEDQLVAGSSSTSESRSPASQDEGVDDFELTSFTVSLAGVVLDSSTATEAFMVFAEYMRPRLPVVASLSAQAAYENQPFLFWTVVTIVLCRLPEAENIALFQLLRAPYERLVQETVTDAPLPLYKVQALLLLCNWPLPTDKQWKEPSWLYCGVAIQAARYLSLDRQQTIPSLRVIGVTSGSIRSRINTWLSCFSVSTSLSLHLGLPCPIESELDFAAIHGFLKRQTVPPAFAIEVRIQLVVAKFTALLNHELADGTSSSFLRLFDTELDAIKNEILPDEETKSIVEYAILDAKIHIYTLVITKSPANSSSRQILLRTARDIALRIVDIGTRAIRTNPENTTLIRREKCQPKDRHRCLGFSTIFLLKFFIRQSSDSPEERQLVANHVAMAQTLCRACTMDPKDEFSRIVSVFEALGRDNPGEEDKTKLVLNHRMGVSLMFDAVNTAGKIRGKPVEVEEGESGTVDQTTTETAQDHGDMTSQVDGNPEFLKNFWSDPYTSLLQFDPTSLEGDFPSTW
;
A
#
# COMPACT_ATOMS: atom_id res chain seq x y z
N MET A 1 -10.68 54.90 4.16
CA MET A 1 -10.26 54.73 2.76
C MET A 1 -9.05 55.56 2.32
N SER A 2 -9.02 56.91 2.33
CA SER A 2 -7.80 57.65 1.89
C SER A 2 -6.63 57.59 2.90
N LYS A 3 -6.91 57.59 4.22
CA LYS A 3 -5.88 57.47 5.26
C LYS A 3 -5.25 56.07 5.35
N GLU A 4 -6.03 55.00 5.18
CA GLU A 4 -5.54 53.61 5.24
C GLU A 4 -4.62 53.25 4.06
N LEU A 5 -4.90 53.80 2.87
CA LEU A 5 -4.03 53.63 1.70
C LEU A 5 -2.68 54.36 1.86
N GLN A 6 -2.67 55.49 2.59
CA GLN A 6 -1.44 56.22 2.88
C GLN A 6 -0.59 55.51 3.94
N GLU A 7 -1.22 54.86 4.93
CA GLU A 7 -0.54 54.05 5.95
C GLU A 7 0.08 52.79 5.35
N LEU A 8 -0.60 52.11 4.43
CA LEU A 8 -0.04 50.96 3.71
C LEU A 8 1.18 51.33 2.85
N ARG A 9 1.14 52.48 2.17
CA ARG A 9 2.26 52.95 1.33
C ARG A 9 3.49 53.34 2.15
N ASN A 10 3.28 53.89 3.34
CA ASN A 10 4.37 54.24 4.27
C ASN A 10 4.98 53.01 4.96
N GLN A 11 4.21 51.92 5.12
CA GLN A 11 4.73 50.63 5.61
C GLN A 11 5.59 49.93 4.56
N THR A 12 5.24 50.01 3.27
CA THR A 12 6.03 49.42 2.18
C THR A 12 7.42 50.06 2.08
N HIS A 13 7.52 51.38 2.13
CA HIS A 13 8.82 52.08 2.07
C HIS A 13 9.71 51.83 3.29
N ARG A 14 9.15 51.69 4.50
CA ARG A 14 9.94 51.31 5.69
C ARG A 14 10.52 49.90 5.61
N THR A 15 9.88 49.01 4.86
CA THR A 15 10.33 47.62 4.70
C THR A 15 11.46 47.53 3.66
N GLU A 16 11.42 48.37 2.62
CA GLU A 16 12.49 48.46 1.61
C GLU A 16 13.78 49.06 2.17
N ASP A 17 13.70 50.11 3.01
CA ASP A 17 14.89 50.72 3.63
C ASP A 17 15.57 49.82 4.68
N GLN A 18 14.85 48.87 5.27
CA GLN A 18 15.44 47.87 6.19
C GLN A 18 16.12 46.69 5.46
N LEU A 19 15.86 46.50 4.16
CA LEU A 19 16.46 45.42 3.36
C LEU A 19 17.83 45.79 2.77
N VAL A 20 18.23 47.07 2.80
CA VAL A 20 19.47 47.56 2.17
C VAL A 20 20.66 47.64 3.16
N ALA A 21 20.44 47.52 4.48
CA ALA A 21 21.49 47.72 5.48
C ALA A 21 22.12 46.45 6.09
N GLY A 22 22.08 45.31 5.39
CA GLY A 22 22.53 44.02 5.94
C GLY A 22 23.28 43.13 4.96
N SER A 23 24.41 43.58 4.41
CA SER A 23 25.37 42.71 3.71
C SER A 23 26.77 42.84 4.30
N SER A 24 27.20 41.81 5.05
CA SER A 24 28.58 41.27 5.06
C SER A 24 28.76 40.23 6.17
N SER A 25 28.50 38.96 5.83
CA SER A 25 29.37 37.86 6.24
C SER A 25 29.05 36.66 5.37
N THR A 26 29.99 36.30 4.52
CA THR A 26 30.02 35.03 3.79
C THR A 26 30.16 33.91 4.81
N SER A 27 29.05 33.30 5.20
CA SER A 27 29.01 31.95 5.75
C SER A 27 28.33 31.07 4.72
N GLU A 28 29.03 30.02 4.28
CA GLU A 28 28.51 28.99 3.40
C GLU A 28 27.17 28.47 3.97
N SER A 29 26.10 28.65 3.19
CA SER A 29 24.76 28.20 3.55
C SER A 29 24.67 26.67 3.43
N ARG A 30 25.09 25.96 4.48
CA ARG A 30 24.73 24.54 4.64
C ARG A 30 23.20 24.43 4.68
N SER A 31 22.63 23.65 3.78
CA SER A 31 21.18 23.40 3.74
C SER A 31 20.70 22.85 5.08
N PRO A 32 19.51 23.27 5.58
CA PRO A 32 18.95 22.80 6.86
C PRO A 32 18.66 21.29 6.88
N ALA A 33 18.76 20.60 5.73
CA ALA A 33 18.73 19.15 5.64
C ALA A 33 19.96 18.49 6.30
N SER A 34 21.13 19.11 6.29
CA SER A 34 22.38 18.43 6.72
C SER A 34 22.58 18.32 8.24
N GLN A 35 21.71 18.91 9.07
CA GLN A 35 21.92 19.03 10.52
C GLN A 35 21.22 17.95 11.37
N ASP A 36 20.45 17.04 10.76
CA ASP A 36 19.66 16.02 11.48
C ASP A 36 19.92 14.61 10.92
N GLU A 37 21.11 14.37 10.35
CA GLU A 37 21.61 13.02 10.12
C GLU A 37 22.21 12.52 11.44
N GLY A 38 21.36 11.94 12.29
CA GLY A 38 21.87 11.08 13.35
C GLY A 38 22.69 9.96 12.71
N VAL A 39 23.84 9.63 13.30
CA VAL A 39 24.65 8.50 12.84
C VAL A 39 23.93 7.21 13.23
N ASP A 40 23.85 6.27 12.31
CA ASP A 40 23.31 4.94 12.60
C ASP A 40 24.23 4.24 13.62
N ASP A 41 23.63 3.63 14.64
CA ASP A 41 24.35 2.89 15.69
C ASP A 41 23.60 1.60 16.01
N PHE A 42 24.14 0.47 15.58
CA PHE A 42 23.49 -0.83 15.74
C PHE A 42 24.01 -1.64 16.93
N GLU A 43 24.92 -1.06 17.72
CA GLU A 43 25.43 -1.73 18.92
C GLU A 43 24.37 -1.74 20.02
N LEU A 44 24.32 -2.86 20.74
CA LEU A 44 23.46 -3.06 21.92
C LEU A 44 24.35 -3.29 23.13
N THR A 45 24.05 -2.58 24.22
CA THR A 45 24.81 -2.68 25.48
C THR A 45 24.54 -3.98 26.24
N SER A 46 23.33 -4.51 26.11
CA SER A 46 22.92 -5.77 26.71
C SER A 46 23.36 -6.94 25.84
N PHE A 47 23.66 -8.10 26.43
CA PHE A 47 23.99 -9.32 25.67
C PHE A 47 22.76 -9.97 25.01
N THR A 48 21.58 -9.72 25.58
CA THR A 48 20.31 -10.26 25.09
C THR A 48 19.21 -9.22 25.17
N VAL A 49 18.24 -9.31 24.26
CA VAL A 49 16.98 -8.57 24.28
C VAL A 49 15.82 -9.56 24.41
N SER A 50 14.67 -9.13 24.97
CA SER A 50 13.54 -10.04 25.17
C SER A 50 12.17 -9.45 24.89
N LEU A 51 11.28 -10.28 24.34
CA LEU A 51 9.86 -9.96 24.11
C LEU A 51 8.99 -11.07 24.67
N ALA A 52 8.20 -10.75 25.70
CA ALA A 52 7.25 -11.67 26.35
C ALA A 52 7.84 -13.07 26.67
N GLY A 53 9.06 -13.11 27.18
CA GLY A 53 9.76 -14.34 27.58
C GLY A 53 10.59 -15.00 26.46
N VAL A 54 10.48 -14.55 25.21
CA VAL A 54 11.40 -14.96 24.14
C VAL A 54 12.67 -14.13 24.23
N VAL A 55 13.82 -14.78 24.36
CA VAL A 55 15.15 -14.14 24.48
C VAL A 55 15.87 -14.27 23.14
N LEU A 56 16.49 -13.17 22.71
CA LEU A 56 17.27 -13.08 21.48
C LEU A 56 18.65 -12.53 21.80
N ASP A 57 19.69 -13.10 21.18
CA ASP A 57 21.04 -12.57 21.29
C ASP A 57 21.14 -11.22 20.61
N SER A 58 21.87 -10.29 21.24
CA SER A 58 22.03 -8.94 20.69
C SER A 58 22.72 -8.92 19.34
N SER A 59 23.59 -9.90 19.03
CA SER A 59 24.21 -10.06 17.71
C SER A 59 23.16 -10.26 16.61
N THR A 60 22.12 -11.06 16.86
CA THR A 60 21.03 -11.28 15.91
C THR A 60 20.18 -10.03 15.73
N ALA A 61 19.92 -9.28 16.80
CA ALA A 61 19.24 -7.99 16.70
C ALA A 61 20.07 -6.97 15.91
N THR A 62 21.38 -6.89 16.15
CA THR A 62 22.30 -6.04 15.39
C THR A 62 22.33 -6.42 13.91
N GLU A 63 22.43 -7.72 13.56
CA GLU A 63 22.35 -8.18 12.16
C GLU A 63 21.02 -7.76 11.53
N ALA A 64 19.90 -7.90 12.24
CA ALA A 64 18.60 -7.48 11.73
C ALA A 64 18.54 -5.98 11.40
N PHE A 65 19.11 -5.13 12.26
CA PHE A 65 19.21 -3.70 12.01
C PHE A 65 20.12 -3.35 10.82
N MET A 66 21.24 -4.06 10.67
CA MET A 66 22.13 -3.91 9.51
C MET A 66 21.42 -4.28 8.20
N VAL A 67 20.75 -5.44 8.17
CA VAL A 67 19.96 -5.91 7.01
C VAL A 67 18.83 -4.93 6.68
N PHE A 68 18.14 -4.41 7.70
CA PHE A 68 17.11 -3.38 7.50
C PHE A 68 17.70 -2.11 6.88
N ALA A 69 18.82 -1.61 7.40
CA ALA A 69 19.46 -0.41 6.91
C ALA A 69 19.97 -0.56 5.47
N GLU A 70 20.46 -1.74 5.10
CA GLU A 70 21.00 -2.05 3.77
C GLU A 70 19.89 -2.30 2.73
N TYR A 71 18.91 -3.17 3.02
CA TYR A 71 17.94 -3.63 2.01
C TYR A 71 16.57 -2.99 2.09
N MET A 72 16.11 -2.58 3.29
CA MET A 72 14.72 -2.14 3.49
C MET A 72 14.59 -0.62 3.55
N ARG A 73 15.41 0.06 4.36
CA ARG A 73 15.37 1.52 4.53
C ARG A 73 15.49 2.30 3.21
N PRO A 74 16.33 1.91 2.22
CA PRO A 74 16.38 2.62 0.93
C PRO A 74 15.07 2.55 0.13
N ARG A 75 14.26 1.51 0.36
CA ARG A 75 12.96 1.31 -0.30
C ARG A 75 11.82 2.02 0.42
N LEU A 76 11.92 2.23 1.74
CA LEU A 76 10.98 3.02 2.53
C LEU A 76 11.73 3.79 3.63
N PRO A 77 12.20 5.03 3.36
CA PRO A 77 13.03 5.82 4.27
C PRO A 77 12.20 6.53 5.34
N VAL A 78 11.31 5.77 5.99
CA VAL A 78 10.36 6.24 7.00
C VAL A 78 11.02 6.58 8.33
N VAL A 79 12.15 5.92 8.62
CA VAL A 79 13.06 6.22 9.74
C VAL A 79 14.35 6.79 9.17
N ALA A 80 14.75 7.98 9.62
CA ALA A 80 15.92 8.68 9.09
C ALA A 80 17.23 8.08 9.61
N SER A 81 17.48 8.20 10.92
CA SER A 81 18.60 7.58 11.62
C SER A 81 18.10 6.50 12.57
N LEU A 82 18.88 5.45 12.76
CA LEU A 82 18.48 4.30 13.54
C LEU A 82 19.55 3.93 14.56
N SER A 83 19.18 4.00 15.85
CA SER A 83 19.98 3.43 16.95
C SER A 83 19.27 2.21 17.51
N ALA A 84 19.92 1.04 17.49
CA ALA A 84 19.36 -0.20 18.03
C ALA A 84 19.09 -0.08 19.54
N GLN A 85 20.05 0.45 20.28
CA GLN A 85 19.90 0.71 21.72
C GLN A 85 18.75 1.67 22.03
N ALA A 86 18.72 2.84 21.37
CA ALA A 86 17.69 3.83 21.62
C ALA A 86 16.30 3.32 21.21
N ALA A 87 16.22 2.52 20.13
CA ALA A 87 14.99 1.90 19.70
C ALA A 87 14.52 0.85 20.72
N TYR A 88 15.41 0.02 21.27
CA TYR A 88 15.04 -0.98 22.26
C TYR A 88 14.51 -0.33 23.56
N GLU A 89 15.17 0.72 24.05
CA GLU A 89 14.81 1.38 25.30
C GLU A 89 13.59 2.29 25.18
N ASN A 90 13.49 3.08 24.11
CA ASN A 90 12.53 4.18 24.00
C ASN A 90 11.43 3.94 22.96
N GLN A 91 11.65 3.03 22.02
CA GLN A 91 10.74 2.75 20.90
C GLN A 91 10.55 1.24 20.68
N PRO A 92 10.23 0.45 21.72
CA PRO A 92 10.31 -1.01 21.67
C PRO A 92 9.45 -1.62 20.57
N PHE A 93 8.30 -1.00 20.24
CA PHE A 93 7.48 -1.45 19.12
C PHE A 93 8.21 -1.34 17.77
N LEU A 94 8.92 -0.23 17.51
CA LEU A 94 9.71 -0.07 16.28
C LEU A 94 10.88 -1.04 16.25
N PHE A 95 11.58 -1.22 17.38
CA PHE A 95 12.67 -2.19 17.50
C PHE A 95 12.22 -3.60 17.13
N TRP A 96 11.18 -4.10 17.79
CA TRP A 96 10.66 -5.45 17.54
C TRP A 96 10.05 -5.59 16.16
N THR A 97 9.53 -4.51 15.57
CA THR A 97 9.08 -4.50 14.18
C THR A 97 10.24 -4.76 13.24
N VAL A 98 11.33 -4.00 13.33
CA VAL A 98 12.53 -4.17 12.49
C VAL A 98 13.10 -5.58 12.63
N VAL A 99 13.25 -6.08 13.86
CA VAL A 99 13.75 -7.44 14.12
C VAL A 99 12.83 -8.49 13.48
N THR A 100 11.52 -8.42 13.74
CA THR A 100 10.58 -9.46 13.30
C THR A 100 10.42 -9.49 11.78
N ILE A 101 10.34 -8.33 11.11
CA ILE A 101 10.21 -8.29 9.65
C ILE A 101 11.46 -8.81 8.95
N VAL A 102 12.65 -8.65 9.53
CA VAL A 102 13.89 -9.17 8.98
C VAL A 102 14.01 -10.67 9.20
N LEU A 103 13.81 -11.13 10.44
CA LEU A 103 13.91 -12.56 10.78
C LEU A 103 12.96 -13.43 9.94
N CYS A 104 11.74 -12.97 9.66
CA CYS A 104 10.79 -13.74 8.85
C CYS A 104 11.16 -13.81 7.35
N ARG A 105 12.20 -13.08 6.91
CA ARG A 105 12.64 -13.00 5.50
C ARG A 105 13.99 -13.64 5.25
N LEU A 106 14.85 -13.68 6.25
CA LEU A 106 16.15 -14.33 6.13
C LEU A 106 16.00 -15.87 5.99
N PRO A 107 16.67 -16.52 5.02
CA PRO A 107 16.45 -17.94 4.71
C PRO A 107 17.15 -18.91 5.67
N GLU A 108 17.97 -18.44 6.59
CA GLU A 108 18.74 -19.28 7.51
C GLU A 108 17.81 -19.95 8.53
N ALA A 109 18.06 -21.23 8.81
CA ALA A 109 17.22 -22.04 9.70
C ALA A 109 17.09 -21.44 11.12
N GLU A 110 18.15 -20.80 11.62
CA GLU A 110 18.14 -20.10 12.91
C GLU A 110 17.15 -18.92 12.93
N ASN A 111 17.15 -18.10 11.87
CA ASN A 111 16.25 -16.95 11.74
C ASN A 111 14.78 -17.41 11.64
N ILE A 112 14.52 -18.49 10.92
CA ILE A 112 13.18 -19.10 10.82
C ILE A 112 12.71 -19.58 12.20
N ALA A 113 13.56 -20.32 12.93
CA ALA A 113 13.21 -20.83 14.25
C ALA A 113 12.93 -19.70 15.24
N LEU A 114 13.75 -18.65 15.24
CA LEU A 114 13.54 -17.46 16.08
C LEU A 114 12.25 -16.72 15.73
N PHE A 115 11.97 -16.55 14.43
CA PHE A 115 10.71 -15.95 14.00
C PHE A 115 9.49 -16.76 14.47
N GLN A 116 9.54 -18.10 14.40
CA GLN A 116 8.44 -18.96 14.87
C GLN A 116 8.15 -18.76 16.35
N LEU A 117 9.17 -18.52 17.17
CA LEU A 117 9.03 -18.20 18.59
C LEU A 117 8.49 -16.78 18.82
N LEU A 118 8.98 -15.79 18.05
CA LEU A 118 8.61 -14.39 18.20
C LEU A 118 7.24 -14.03 17.62
N ARG A 119 6.72 -14.80 16.66
CA ARG A 119 5.52 -14.47 15.90
C ARG A 119 4.31 -14.14 16.78
N ALA A 120 3.91 -15.07 17.65
CA ALA A 120 2.71 -14.88 18.47
C ALA A 120 2.87 -13.75 19.52
N PRO A 121 3.99 -13.64 20.26
CA PRO A 121 4.28 -12.47 21.09
C PRO A 121 4.19 -11.13 20.35
N TYR A 122 4.78 -11.06 19.15
CA TYR A 122 4.81 -9.83 18.38
C TYR A 122 3.45 -9.50 17.75
N GLU A 123 2.70 -10.48 17.24
CA GLU A 123 1.33 -10.26 16.75
C GLU A 123 0.42 -9.71 17.86
N ARG A 124 0.57 -10.17 19.11
CA ARG A 124 -0.14 -9.60 20.26
C ARG A 124 0.28 -8.15 20.54
N LEU A 125 1.58 -7.88 20.53
CA LEU A 125 2.11 -6.52 20.69
C LEU A 125 1.52 -5.57 19.62
N VAL A 126 1.40 -6.01 18.36
CA VAL A 126 0.77 -5.22 17.30
C VAL A 126 -0.69 -4.94 17.60
N GLN A 127 -1.47 -5.96 18.01
CA GLN A 127 -2.89 -5.81 18.33
C GLN A 127 -3.11 -4.82 19.47
N GLU A 128 -2.36 -4.95 20.56
CA GLU A 128 -2.40 -4.03 21.71
C GLU A 128 -2.01 -2.61 21.29
N THR A 129 -0.93 -2.48 20.50
CA THR A 129 -0.40 -1.19 20.06
C THR A 129 -1.39 -0.45 19.16
N VAL A 130 -2.04 -1.12 18.22
CA VAL A 130 -2.98 -0.49 17.27
C VAL A 130 -4.18 0.13 17.99
N THR A 131 -4.60 -0.45 19.11
CA THR A 131 -5.73 0.06 19.91
C THR A 131 -5.34 1.09 20.98
N ASP A 132 -4.04 1.26 21.25
CA ASP A 132 -3.50 2.14 22.29
C ASP A 132 -3.26 3.57 21.77
N ALA A 133 -4.35 4.35 21.65
CA ALA A 133 -4.32 5.74 21.20
C ALA A 133 -3.96 6.73 22.33
N PRO A 134 -3.21 7.82 22.06
CA PRO A 134 -2.71 8.25 20.76
C PRO A 134 -1.41 7.54 20.34
N LEU A 135 -1.24 7.27 19.04
CA LEU A 135 -0.02 6.66 18.51
C LEU A 135 1.10 7.70 18.29
N PRO A 136 2.22 7.66 19.04
CA PRO A 136 3.42 8.43 18.72
C PRO A 136 4.00 8.09 17.34
N LEU A 137 4.85 9.00 16.83
CA LEU A 137 5.43 8.92 15.49
C LEU A 137 6.08 7.56 15.19
N TYR A 138 6.89 7.02 16.10
CA TYR A 138 7.58 5.74 15.87
C TYR A 138 6.62 4.55 15.72
N LYS A 139 5.44 4.58 16.36
CA LYS A 139 4.41 3.55 16.16
C LYS A 139 3.80 3.65 14.77
N VAL A 140 3.57 4.87 14.27
CA VAL A 140 3.12 5.10 12.87
C VAL A 140 4.17 4.59 11.88
N GLN A 141 5.44 4.91 12.12
CA GLN A 141 6.56 4.45 11.28
C GLN A 141 6.62 2.91 11.25
N ALA A 142 6.51 2.25 12.40
CA ALA A 142 6.47 0.79 12.50
C ALA A 142 5.27 0.17 11.77
N LEU A 143 4.07 0.75 11.88
CA LEU A 143 2.90 0.28 11.12
C LEU A 143 3.11 0.39 9.61
N LEU A 144 3.74 1.47 9.12
CA LEU A 144 4.08 1.61 7.70
C LEU A 144 5.10 0.56 7.23
N LEU A 145 6.08 0.20 8.08
CA LEU A 145 6.98 -0.93 7.80
C LEU A 145 6.19 -2.24 7.68
N LEU A 146 5.25 -2.51 8.59
CA LEU A 146 4.39 -3.70 8.50
C LEU A 146 3.47 -3.69 7.27
N CYS A 147 3.05 -2.53 6.80
CA CYS A 147 2.26 -2.43 5.56
C CYS A 147 3.06 -2.88 4.33
N ASN A 148 4.32 -2.43 4.26
CA ASN A 148 5.21 -2.66 3.12
C ASN A 148 5.92 -4.03 3.18
N TRP A 149 6.15 -4.53 4.40
CA TRP A 149 6.76 -5.81 4.73
C TRP A 149 5.91 -6.60 5.74
N PRO A 150 4.70 -7.04 5.36
CA PRO A 150 3.82 -7.73 6.28
C PRO A 150 4.39 -9.07 6.72
N LEU A 151 3.89 -9.57 7.86
CA LEU A 151 4.21 -10.89 8.36
C LEU A 151 3.55 -11.98 7.50
N PRO A 152 4.16 -13.17 7.37
CA PRO A 152 3.57 -14.28 6.65
C PRO A 152 2.18 -14.66 7.18
N THR A 153 1.19 -14.82 6.29
CA THR A 153 -0.17 -15.25 6.64
C THR A 153 -0.57 -16.53 5.91
N ASP A 154 -1.33 -17.41 6.59
CA ASP A 154 -1.78 -18.68 6.01
C ASP A 154 -2.73 -18.50 4.82
N LYS A 155 -3.48 -17.39 4.82
CA LYS A 155 -4.42 -17.01 3.76
C LYS A 155 -4.27 -15.54 3.40
N GLN A 156 -4.20 -15.23 2.11
CA GLN A 156 -3.92 -13.86 1.66
C GLN A 156 -5.00 -12.85 2.09
N TRP A 157 -6.26 -13.26 2.18
CA TRP A 157 -7.34 -12.37 2.65
C TRP A 157 -7.32 -12.07 4.15
N LYS A 158 -6.49 -12.79 4.94
CA LYS A 158 -6.25 -12.48 6.35
C LYS A 158 -5.14 -11.45 6.54
N GLU A 159 -4.55 -10.95 5.46
CA GLU A 159 -3.40 -10.06 5.52
C GLU A 159 -3.82 -8.62 5.91
N PRO A 160 -3.33 -8.09 7.04
CA PRO A 160 -3.88 -6.88 7.66
C PRO A 160 -3.27 -5.54 7.18
N SER A 161 -2.35 -5.52 6.20
CA SER A 161 -1.66 -4.30 5.71
C SER A 161 -2.62 -3.17 5.39
N TRP A 162 -3.79 -3.44 4.80
CA TRP A 162 -4.77 -2.39 4.51
C TRP A 162 -5.34 -1.74 5.78
N LEU A 163 -5.62 -2.55 6.81
CA LEU A 163 -6.13 -2.06 8.10
C LEU A 163 -5.04 -1.26 8.84
N TYR A 164 -3.81 -1.77 8.87
CA TYR A 164 -2.67 -1.06 9.46
C TYR A 164 -2.40 0.26 8.75
N CYS A 165 -2.54 0.30 7.42
CA CYS A 165 -2.39 1.52 6.64
C CYS A 165 -3.45 2.57 7.03
N GLY A 166 -4.71 2.17 7.18
CA GLY A 166 -5.77 3.04 7.66
C GLY A 166 -5.48 3.65 9.04
N VAL A 167 -5.03 2.82 9.99
CA VAL A 167 -4.64 3.28 11.33
C VAL A 167 -3.45 4.25 11.24
N ALA A 168 -2.42 3.92 10.46
CA ALA A 168 -1.24 4.77 10.29
C ALA A 168 -1.59 6.14 9.70
N ILE A 169 -2.47 6.20 8.69
CA ILE A 169 -2.92 7.47 8.08
C ILE A 169 -3.69 8.31 9.10
N GLN A 170 -4.62 7.72 9.84
CA GLN A 170 -5.43 8.47 10.81
C GLN A 170 -4.58 8.96 11.99
N ALA A 171 -3.65 8.14 12.46
CA ALA A 171 -2.67 8.56 13.45
C ALA A 171 -1.76 9.69 12.91
N ALA A 172 -1.29 9.60 11.67
CA ALA A 172 -0.49 10.64 11.05
C ALA A 172 -1.25 11.99 10.94
N ARG A 173 -2.53 11.95 10.55
CA ARG A 173 -3.40 13.14 10.53
C ARG A 173 -3.67 13.69 11.93
N TYR A 174 -3.86 12.82 12.93
CA TYR A 174 -3.97 13.23 14.33
C TYR A 174 -2.71 13.98 14.81
N LEU A 175 -1.53 13.53 14.39
CA LEU A 175 -0.25 14.21 14.62
C LEU A 175 -0.02 15.43 13.70
N SER A 176 -0.97 15.70 12.79
CA SER A 176 -0.96 16.74 11.77
C SER A 176 0.29 16.69 10.87
N LEU A 177 0.72 15.49 10.48
CA LEU A 177 1.88 15.29 9.59
C LEU A 177 1.59 15.72 8.14
N ASP A 178 0.30 15.79 7.77
CA ASP A 178 -0.22 16.21 6.48
C ASP A 178 -0.10 17.71 6.23
N ARG A 179 0.08 18.50 7.29
CA ARG A 179 0.07 19.96 7.21
C ARG A 179 1.48 20.52 7.04
N GLN A 180 1.65 21.46 6.12
CA GLN A 180 2.94 22.14 5.88
C GLN A 180 3.32 23.17 6.97
N GLN A 181 2.33 23.62 7.75
CA GLN A 181 2.53 24.61 8.82
C GLN A 181 3.14 23.95 10.06
N THR A 182 3.99 24.68 10.77
CA THR A 182 4.50 24.24 12.08
C THR A 182 3.36 24.28 13.10
N ILE A 183 3.01 23.12 13.65
CA ILE A 183 1.90 22.98 14.60
C ILE A 183 2.47 22.85 16.02
N PRO A 184 1.77 23.38 17.05
CA PRO A 184 2.17 23.21 18.43
C PRO A 184 2.42 21.75 18.82
N SER A 185 3.42 21.54 19.69
CA SER A 185 3.83 20.21 20.12
C SER A 185 2.72 19.51 20.92
N LEU A 186 2.36 18.28 20.52
CA LEU A 186 1.46 17.40 21.27
C LEU A 186 2.11 16.75 22.52
N ARG A 187 3.23 17.31 23.01
CA ARG A 187 3.92 16.81 24.21
C ARG A 187 3.04 16.79 25.46
N VAL A 188 2.06 17.69 25.54
CA VAL A 188 1.11 17.78 26.68
C VAL A 188 0.28 16.50 26.83
N ILE A 189 0.03 15.77 25.73
CA ILE A 189 -0.67 14.48 25.73
C ILE A 189 0.29 13.29 25.55
N GLY A 190 1.57 13.46 25.90
CA GLY A 190 2.58 12.40 25.88
C GLY A 190 3.14 12.07 24.49
N VAL A 191 2.78 12.81 23.44
CA VAL A 191 3.24 12.51 22.08
C VAL A 191 4.47 13.34 21.71
N THR A 192 5.61 12.67 21.58
CA THR A 192 6.85 13.27 21.09
C THR A 192 6.69 13.76 19.66
N SER A 193 7.09 14.99 19.40
CA SER A 193 6.89 15.62 18.09
C SER A 193 7.77 15.01 16.99
N GLY A 194 8.91 14.40 17.31
CA GLY A 194 9.89 13.94 16.31
C GLY A 194 10.51 15.12 15.53
N SER A 195 11.55 14.85 14.74
CA SER A 195 12.16 15.88 13.91
C SER A 195 11.28 16.24 12.72
N ILE A 196 11.44 17.45 12.17
CA ILE A 196 10.69 17.90 10.98
C ILE A 196 10.91 16.95 9.79
N ARG A 197 12.14 16.45 9.62
CA ARG A 197 12.47 15.42 8.63
C ARG A 197 11.67 14.16 8.86
N SER A 198 11.69 13.60 10.07
CA SER A 198 10.98 12.35 10.38
C SER A 198 9.49 12.47 10.14
N ARG A 199 8.89 13.64 10.45
CA ARG A 199 7.49 13.93 10.16
C ARG A 199 7.20 13.92 8.66
N ILE A 200 8.00 14.64 7.87
CA ILE A 200 7.84 14.72 6.41
C ILE A 200 8.01 13.34 5.79
N ASN A 201 9.08 12.62 6.14
CA ASN A 201 9.35 11.28 5.62
C ASN A 201 8.20 10.31 5.96
N THR A 202 7.64 10.42 7.16
CA THR A 202 6.49 9.59 7.58
C THR A 202 5.23 9.90 6.78
N TRP A 203 4.93 11.17 6.52
CA TRP A 203 3.76 11.53 5.69
C TRP A 203 3.92 11.10 4.23
N LEU A 204 5.08 11.33 3.63
CA LEU A 204 5.39 10.85 2.28
C LEU A 204 5.30 9.31 2.20
N SER A 205 5.71 8.62 3.27
CA SER A 205 5.57 7.16 3.39
C SER A 205 4.11 6.73 3.53
N CYS A 206 3.29 7.44 4.30
CA CYS A 206 1.84 7.19 4.37
C CYS A 206 1.22 7.26 2.97
N PHE A 207 1.50 8.34 2.24
CA PHE A 207 1.01 8.50 0.87
C PHE A 207 1.48 7.36 -0.04
N SER A 208 2.79 7.15 -0.15
CA SER A 208 3.36 6.14 -1.05
C SER A 208 2.83 4.72 -0.78
N VAL A 209 2.85 4.28 0.49
CA VAL A 209 2.39 2.95 0.89
C VAL A 209 0.89 2.80 0.66
N SER A 210 0.09 3.83 0.98
CA SER A 210 -1.36 3.75 0.83
C SER A 210 -1.80 3.70 -0.64
N THR A 211 -1.20 4.52 -1.51
CA THR A 211 -1.49 4.52 -2.94
C THR A 211 -1.08 3.19 -3.57
N SER A 212 0.09 2.66 -3.21
CA SER A 212 0.55 1.35 -3.69
C SER A 212 -0.38 0.22 -3.24
N LEU A 213 -0.75 0.16 -1.95
CA LEU A 213 -1.72 -0.83 -1.46
C LEU A 213 -3.08 -0.69 -2.15
N SER A 214 -3.59 0.53 -2.32
CA SER A 214 -4.83 0.79 -3.05
C SER A 214 -4.78 0.24 -4.47
N LEU A 215 -3.70 0.49 -5.20
CA LEU A 215 -3.50 -0.02 -6.56
C LEU A 215 -3.53 -1.56 -6.59
N HIS A 216 -2.74 -2.21 -5.73
CA HIS A 216 -2.58 -3.66 -5.65
C HIS A 216 -3.81 -4.39 -5.09
N LEU A 217 -4.69 -3.71 -4.36
CA LEU A 217 -5.95 -4.25 -3.82
C LEU A 217 -7.17 -3.89 -4.66
N GLY A 218 -7.01 -3.05 -5.69
CA GLY A 218 -8.13 -2.59 -6.50
C GLY A 218 -9.07 -1.66 -5.72
N LEU A 219 -8.53 -0.81 -4.86
CA LEU A 219 -9.25 0.11 -3.97
C LEU A 219 -8.98 1.57 -4.33
N PRO A 220 -9.89 2.51 -3.98
CA PRO A 220 -9.62 3.94 -4.05
C PRO A 220 -8.45 4.37 -3.16
N CYS A 221 -7.77 5.46 -3.53
CA CYS A 221 -6.66 5.99 -2.75
C CYS A 221 -7.20 6.79 -1.55
N PRO A 222 -6.73 6.57 -0.31
CA PRO A 222 -7.25 7.27 0.86
C PRO A 222 -6.72 8.72 1.01
N ILE A 223 -5.72 9.08 0.22
CA ILE A 223 -5.09 10.40 0.17
C ILE A 223 -5.13 10.86 -1.29
N GLU A 224 -6.18 11.60 -1.64
CA GLU A 224 -6.48 11.97 -3.03
C GLU A 224 -6.99 13.41 -3.20
N SER A 225 -7.06 14.21 -2.13
CA SER A 225 -7.54 15.59 -2.24
C SER A 225 -6.48 16.52 -2.85
N GLU A 226 -6.92 17.59 -3.52
CA GLU A 226 -6.02 18.62 -4.06
C GLU A 226 -5.12 19.25 -2.99
N LEU A 227 -5.63 19.38 -1.76
CA LEU A 227 -4.87 19.87 -0.61
C LEU A 227 -3.77 18.87 -0.21
N ASP A 228 -4.07 17.56 -0.21
CA ASP A 228 -3.07 16.53 0.06
C ASP A 228 -1.96 16.55 -1.01
N PHE A 229 -2.31 16.64 -2.29
CA PHE A 229 -1.33 16.70 -3.37
C PHE A 229 -0.46 17.96 -3.30
N ALA A 230 -1.05 19.12 -3.02
CA ALA A 230 -0.29 20.35 -2.79
C ALA A 230 0.66 20.21 -1.59
N ALA A 231 0.21 19.55 -0.51
CA ALA A 231 1.04 19.24 0.65
C ALA A 231 2.25 18.39 0.27
N ILE A 232 2.02 17.26 -0.42
CA ILE A 232 3.04 16.31 -0.89
C ILE A 232 4.06 17.01 -1.79
N HIS A 233 3.62 17.82 -2.75
CA HIS A 233 4.53 18.60 -3.60
C HIS A 233 5.42 19.55 -2.79
N GLY A 234 4.87 20.25 -1.80
CA GLY A 234 5.67 21.12 -0.93
C GLY A 234 6.66 20.34 -0.05
N PHE A 235 6.30 19.13 0.39
CA PHE A 235 7.20 18.26 1.13
C PHE A 235 8.35 17.72 0.28
N LEU A 236 8.09 17.30 -0.97
CA LEU A 236 9.13 16.87 -1.91
C LEU A 236 10.17 17.96 -2.17
N LYS A 237 9.76 19.24 -2.21
CA LYS A 237 10.67 20.39 -2.37
C LYS A 237 11.65 20.56 -1.21
N ARG A 238 11.35 20.00 -0.02
CA ARG A 238 12.24 20.07 1.15
C ARG A 238 13.38 19.05 1.10
N GLN A 239 13.34 18.09 0.17
CA GLN A 239 14.41 17.12 -0.09
C GLN A 239 14.89 16.39 1.17
N THR A 240 13.94 15.97 2.03
CA THR A 240 14.25 15.26 3.28
C THR A 240 14.43 13.75 3.09
N VAL A 241 13.94 13.22 1.98
CA VAL A 241 14.01 11.81 1.59
C VAL A 241 15.06 11.60 0.47
N PRO A 242 15.63 10.38 0.35
CA PRO A 242 16.48 10.01 -0.78
C PRO A 242 15.82 10.29 -2.15
N PRO A 243 16.61 10.67 -3.17
CA PRO A 243 16.09 10.97 -4.51
C PRO A 243 15.27 9.84 -5.14
N ALA A 244 15.72 8.59 -4.99
CA ALA A 244 15.01 7.42 -5.51
C ALA A 244 13.57 7.33 -4.96
N PHE A 245 13.41 7.48 -3.65
CA PHE A 245 12.08 7.48 -3.01
C PHE A 245 11.25 8.71 -3.40
N ALA A 246 11.87 9.88 -3.58
CA ALA A 246 11.17 11.07 -4.07
C ALA A 246 10.60 10.88 -5.48
N ILE A 247 11.30 10.14 -6.35
CA ILE A 247 10.80 9.76 -7.67
C ILE A 247 9.61 8.80 -7.55
N GLU A 248 9.72 7.78 -6.70
CA GLU A 248 8.63 6.83 -6.45
C GLU A 248 7.36 7.54 -5.94
N VAL A 249 7.49 8.49 -5.02
CA VAL A 249 6.36 9.31 -4.56
C VAL A 249 5.72 10.09 -5.72
N ARG A 250 6.51 10.60 -6.67
CA ARG A 250 5.96 11.29 -7.86
C ARG A 250 5.22 10.33 -8.79
N ILE A 251 5.71 9.10 -8.95
CA ILE A 251 4.97 8.06 -9.66
C ILE A 251 3.63 7.80 -8.95
N GLN A 252 3.63 7.69 -7.61
CA GLN A 252 2.41 7.50 -6.84
C GLN A 252 1.43 8.69 -6.94
N LEU A 253 1.90 9.93 -7.11
CA LEU A 253 1.03 11.07 -7.42
C LEU A 253 0.29 10.89 -8.75
N VAL A 254 1.00 10.45 -9.80
CA VAL A 254 0.39 10.13 -11.10
C VAL A 254 -0.61 8.98 -10.94
N VAL A 255 -0.25 7.92 -10.22
CA VAL A 255 -1.14 6.78 -9.96
C VAL A 255 -2.42 7.22 -9.23
N ALA A 256 -2.31 7.97 -8.13
CA ALA A 256 -3.46 8.40 -7.34
C ALA A 256 -4.42 9.26 -8.16
N LYS A 257 -3.88 10.27 -8.86
CA LYS A 257 -4.64 11.16 -9.75
C LYS A 257 -5.39 10.38 -10.82
N PHE A 258 -4.71 9.45 -11.49
CA PHE A 258 -5.31 8.72 -12.62
C PHE A 258 -6.26 7.60 -12.16
N THR A 259 -5.99 6.97 -11.03
CA THR A 259 -6.90 5.96 -10.46
C THR A 259 -8.23 6.58 -10.05
N ALA A 260 -8.21 7.76 -9.43
CA ALA A 260 -9.42 8.51 -9.07
C ALA A 260 -10.25 8.87 -10.32
N LEU A 261 -9.62 9.43 -11.35
CA LEU A 261 -10.29 9.80 -12.61
C LEU A 261 -10.93 8.59 -13.30
N LEU A 262 -10.23 7.45 -13.38
CA LEU A 262 -10.80 6.23 -13.97
C LEU A 262 -11.96 5.67 -13.17
N ASN A 263 -11.97 5.80 -11.85
CA ASN A 263 -13.10 5.32 -11.06
C ASN A 263 -14.38 6.15 -11.27
N HIS A 264 -14.26 7.44 -11.64
CA HIS A 264 -15.39 8.34 -11.84
C HIS A 264 -15.85 8.51 -13.29
N GLU A 265 -14.96 8.40 -14.29
CA GLU A 265 -15.23 8.87 -15.68
C GLU A 265 -15.23 7.79 -16.78
N LEU A 266 -15.49 6.51 -16.47
CA LEU A 266 -15.56 5.46 -17.49
C LEU A 266 -16.90 5.47 -18.24
N ALA A 267 -17.15 6.55 -18.99
CA ALA A 267 -18.02 6.54 -20.15
C ALA A 267 -17.21 6.12 -21.39
N ASP A 268 -17.80 5.30 -22.25
CA ASP A 268 -17.14 4.73 -23.43
C ASP A 268 -16.54 5.82 -24.33
N GLY A 269 -15.20 5.81 -24.50
CA GLY A 269 -14.47 6.60 -25.50
C GLY A 269 -13.32 7.48 -24.99
N THR A 270 -13.28 7.86 -23.71
CA THR A 270 -12.22 8.75 -23.16
C THR A 270 -10.97 8.01 -22.68
N SER A 271 -11.05 6.69 -22.49
CA SER A 271 -9.97 5.88 -21.90
C SER A 271 -8.66 5.92 -22.70
N SER A 272 -8.72 6.06 -24.03
CA SER A 272 -7.49 6.12 -24.84
C SER A 272 -6.72 7.43 -24.65
N SER A 273 -7.41 8.57 -24.61
CA SER A 273 -6.78 9.87 -24.38
C SER A 273 -6.18 9.95 -22.99
N PHE A 274 -6.91 9.37 -22.03
CA PHE A 274 -6.49 9.24 -20.66
C PHE A 274 -5.22 8.40 -20.49
N LEU A 275 -5.18 7.19 -21.09
CA LEU A 275 -3.99 6.33 -21.07
C LEU A 275 -2.77 7.03 -21.70
N ARG A 276 -2.97 7.77 -22.79
CA ARG A 276 -1.88 8.53 -23.42
C ARG A 276 -1.33 9.62 -22.50
N LEU A 277 -2.20 10.33 -21.78
CA LEU A 277 -1.76 11.34 -20.82
C LEU A 277 -1.02 10.70 -19.64
N PHE A 278 -1.53 9.58 -19.15
CA PHE A 278 -0.89 8.78 -18.09
C PHE A 278 0.52 8.34 -18.50
N ASP A 279 0.65 7.75 -19.69
CA ASP A 279 1.94 7.34 -20.24
C ASP A 279 2.88 8.52 -20.40
N THR A 280 2.37 9.67 -20.86
CA THR A 280 3.17 10.90 -21.02
C THR A 280 3.72 11.39 -19.69
N GLU A 281 2.90 11.42 -18.62
CA GLU A 281 3.34 11.84 -17.29
C GLU A 281 4.39 10.87 -16.70
N LEU A 282 4.21 9.54 -16.88
CA LEU A 282 5.18 8.56 -16.41
C LEU A 282 6.48 8.55 -17.23
N ASP A 283 6.39 8.68 -18.56
CA ASP A 283 7.57 8.71 -19.42
C ASP A 283 8.39 9.99 -19.22
N ALA A 284 7.75 11.10 -18.84
CA ALA A 284 8.45 12.31 -18.41
C ALA A 284 9.34 12.06 -17.18
N ILE A 285 8.84 11.29 -16.20
CA ILE A 285 9.63 10.89 -15.02
C ILE A 285 10.76 9.92 -15.42
N LYS A 286 10.48 8.96 -16.32
CA LYS A 286 11.47 7.98 -16.81
C LYS A 286 12.69 8.63 -17.47
N ASN A 287 12.48 9.76 -18.16
CA ASN A 287 13.51 10.45 -18.92
C ASN A 287 14.39 11.37 -18.08
N GLU A 288 14.15 11.48 -16.77
CA GLU A 288 15.01 12.24 -15.87
C GLU A 288 16.38 11.55 -15.70
N ILE A 289 17.42 12.36 -15.49
CA ILE A 289 18.78 11.86 -15.32
C ILE A 289 18.89 11.23 -13.93
N LEU A 290 19.04 9.91 -13.89
CA LEU A 290 19.22 9.13 -12.67
C LEU A 290 20.69 8.72 -12.47
N PRO A 291 21.22 8.80 -11.24
CA PRO A 291 22.65 8.71 -10.98
C PRO A 291 23.22 7.29 -11.17
N ASP A 292 22.43 6.26 -10.86
CA ASP A 292 22.89 4.86 -10.86
C ASP A 292 21.89 3.90 -11.55
N GLU A 293 22.41 2.78 -12.06
CA GLU A 293 21.61 1.78 -12.79
C GLU A 293 20.60 1.04 -11.91
N GLU A 294 20.85 0.93 -10.61
CA GLU A 294 19.92 0.30 -9.68
C GLU A 294 18.67 1.17 -9.50
N THR A 295 18.84 2.48 -9.23
CA THR A 295 17.75 3.45 -9.15
C THR A 295 16.97 3.50 -10.47
N LYS A 296 17.64 3.46 -11.63
CA LYS A 296 16.95 3.36 -12.93
C LYS A 296 16.07 2.12 -13.02
N SER A 297 16.59 0.97 -12.63
CA SER A 297 15.85 -0.29 -12.65
C SER A 297 14.66 -0.29 -11.68
N ILE A 298 14.81 0.34 -10.51
CA ILE A 298 13.75 0.50 -9.51
C ILE A 298 12.62 1.39 -10.06
N VAL A 299 12.97 2.55 -10.59
CA VAL A 299 12.03 3.52 -11.16
C VAL A 299 11.32 2.94 -12.38
N GLU A 300 12.05 2.26 -13.27
CA GLU A 300 11.46 1.56 -14.41
C GLU A 300 10.44 0.52 -13.94
N TYR A 301 10.76 -0.28 -12.93
CA TYR A 301 9.84 -1.28 -12.39
C TYR A 301 8.58 -0.64 -11.79
N ALA A 302 8.71 0.44 -11.02
CA ALA A 302 7.58 1.15 -10.43
C ALA A 302 6.65 1.78 -11.49
N ILE A 303 7.22 2.32 -12.57
CA ILE A 303 6.45 2.82 -13.72
C ILE A 303 5.70 1.68 -14.41
N LEU A 304 6.35 0.55 -14.64
CA LEU A 304 5.72 -0.60 -15.27
C LEU A 304 4.61 -1.20 -14.39
N ASP A 305 4.80 -1.22 -13.07
CA ASP A 305 3.78 -1.64 -12.10
C ASP A 305 2.52 -0.76 -12.20
N ALA A 306 2.71 0.57 -12.26
CA ALA A 306 1.61 1.50 -12.50
C ALA A 306 0.92 1.23 -13.84
N LYS A 307 1.69 1.07 -14.93
CA LYS A 307 1.15 0.81 -16.26
C LYS A 307 0.36 -0.49 -16.33
N ILE A 308 0.88 -1.61 -15.83
CA ILE A 308 0.19 -2.90 -15.97
C ILE A 308 -1.17 -2.92 -15.26
N HIS A 309 -1.30 -2.25 -14.10
CA HIS A 309 -2.56 -2.14 -13.37
C HIS A 309 -3.59 -1.28 -14.11
N ILE A 310 -3.19 -0.09 -14.57
CA ILE A 310 -4.07 0.83 -15.29
C ILE A 310 -4.49 0.25 -16.65
N TYR A 311 -3.56 -0.34 -17.41
CA TYR A 311 -3.87 -1.00 -18.67
C TYR A 311 -4.83 -2.17 -18.45
N THR A 312 -4.59 -3.01 -17.44
CA THR A 312 -5.50 -4.13 -17.13
C THR A 312 -6.89 -3.63 -16.77
N LEU A 313 -7.01 -2.57 -15.96
CA LEU A 313 -8.30 -1.94 -15.66
C LEU A 313 -9.07 -1.57 -16.93
N VAL A 314 -8.43 -0.88 -17.88
CA VAL A 314 -9.09 -0.49 -19.14
C VAL A 314 -9.43 -1.72 -20.00
N ILE A 315 -8.53 -2.71 -20.10
CA ILE A 315 -8.74 -3.95 -20.88
C ILE A 315 -9.94 -4.75 -20.35
N THR A 316 -10.10 -4.84 -19.03
CA THR A 316 -11.17 -5.61 -18.38
C THR A 316 -12.54 -4.99 -18.57
N LYS A 317 -12.62 -3.67 -18.78
CA LYS A 317 -13.86 -2.94 -19.05
C LYS A 317 -14.14 -2.76 -20.55
N SER A 318 -13.15 -2.96 -21.41
CA SER A 318 -13.29 -2.83 -22.86
C SER A 318 -14.00 -4.05 -23.48
N PRO A 319 -14.88 -3.86 -24.48
CA PRO A 319 -15.53 -4.98 -25.16
C PRO A 319 -14.52 -5.89 -25.86
N ALA A 320 -14.74 -7.21 -25.75
CA ALA A 320 -13.80 -8.25 -26.19
C ALA A 320 -13.38 -8.13 -27.67
N ASN A 321 -14.31 -7.71 -28.53
CA ASN A 321 -14.14 -7.64 -29.98
C ASN A 321 -13.56 -6.32 -30.51
N SER A 322 -13.16 -5.39 -29.62
CA SER A 322 -12.61 -4.10 -30.08
C SER A 322 -11.15 -4.22 -30.52
N SER A 323 -10.81 -3.62 -31.67
CA SER A 323 -9.42 -3.49 -32.14
C SER A 323 -8.54 -2.75 -31.13
N SER A 324 -9.09 -1.73 -30.47
CA SER A 324 -8.43 -1.00 -29.38
C SER A 324 -8.01 -1.93 -28.24
N ARG A 325 -8.86 -2.87 -27.83
CA ARG A 325 -8.52 -3.86 -26.78
C ARG A 325 -7.37 -4.78 -27.20
N GLN A 326 -7.32 -5.17 -28.48
CA GLN A 326 -6.21 -6.00 -28.99
C GLN A 326 -4.87 -5.24 -28.97
N ILE A 327 -4.87 -3.95 -29.28
CA ILE A 327 -3.68 -3.10 -29.16
C ILE A 327 -3.26 -2.99 -27.70
N LEU A 328 -4.20 -2.70 -26.79
CA LEU A 328 -3.90 -2.61 -25.35
C LEU A 328 -3.35 -3.92 -24.77
N LEU A 329 -3.89 -5.07 -25.19
CA LEU A 329 -3.39 -6.38 -24.80
C LEU A 329 -1.92 -6.58 -25.20
N ARG A 330 -1.55 -6.21 -26.44
CA ARG A 330 -0.16 -6.31 -26.90
C ARG A 330 0.77 -5.39 -26.10
N THR A 331 0.37 -4.15 -25.86
CA THR A 331 1.16 -3.23 -25.03
C THR A 331 1.33 -3.75 -23.60
N ALA A 332 0.24 -4.25 -22.99
CA ALA A 332 0.28 -4.81 -21.65
C ALA A 332 1.12 -6.10 -21.56
N ARG A 333 1.16 -6.91 -22.63
CA ARG A 333 2.07 -8.05 -22.74
C ARG A 333 3.52 -7.61 -22.65
N ASP A 334 3.91 -6.62 -23.45
CA ASP A 334 5.30 -6.17 -23.52
C ASP A 334 5.74 -5.56 -22.17
N ILE A 335 4.83 -4.83 -21.50
CA ILE A 335 4.99 -4.37 -20.12
C ILE A 335 5.20 -5.55 -19.16
N ALA A 336 4.32 -6.56 -19.20
CA ALA A 336 4.40 -7.73 -18.31
C ALA A 336 5.69 -8.55 -18.53
N LEU A 337 6.12 -8.75 -19.78
CA LEU A 337 7.40 -9.39 -20.11
C LEU A 337 8.57 -8.59 -19.53
N ARG A 338 8.57 -7.26 -19.66
CA ARG A 338 9.62 -6.40 -19.11
C ARG A 338 9.66 -6.43 -17.57
N ILE A 339 8.50 -6.47 -16.91
CA ILE A 339 8.40 -6.65 -15.45
C ILE A 339 9.07 -7.96 -15.04
N VAL A 340 8.79 -9.05 -15.73
CA VAL A 340 9.39 -10.36 -15.43
C VAL A 340 10.90 -10.36 -15.66
N ASP A 341 11.40 -9.76 -16.76
CA ASP A 341 12.84 -9.66 -17.02
C ASP A 341 13.56 -8.88 -15.92
N ILE A 342 13.06 -7.69 -15.54
CA ILE A 342 13.65 -6.90 -14.46
C ILE A 342 13.52 -7.60 -13.11
N GLY A 343 12.34 -8.17 -12.83
CA GLY A 343 11.99 -8.81 -11.57
C GLY A 343 12.87 -10.02 -11.24
N THR A 344 13.26 -10.78 -12.27
CA THR A 344 14.00 -12.04 -12.12
C THR A 344 15.50 -11.91 -12.43
N ARG A 345 15.95 -10.71 -12.83
CA ARG A 345 17.32 -10.47 -13.30
C ARG A 345 18.40 -10.93 -12.32
N ALA A 346 18.21 -10.66 -11.03
CA ALA A 346 19.20 -10.99 -10.00
C ALA A 346 19.39 -12.50 -9.86
N ILE A 347 18.29 -13.26 -9.79
CA ILE A 347 18.32 -14.71 -9.53
C ILE A 347 18.64 -15.53 -10.79
N ARG A 348 18.38 -14.99 -11.99
CA ARG A 348 18.57 -15.70 -13.27
C ARG A 348 19.97 -16.28 -13.47
N THR A 349 21.01 -15.59 -13.02
CA THR A 349 22.40 -16.01 -13.24
C THR A 349 22.89 -17.02 -12.20
N ASN A 350 22.41 -16.92 -10.96
CA ASN A 350 22.79 -17.82 -9.87
C ASN A 350 21.64 -17.98 -8.87
N PRO A 351 20.71 -18.93 -9.12
CA PRO A 351 19.49 -19.07 -8.34
C PRO A 351 19.71 -19.61 -6.92
N GLU A 352 20.89 -20.19 -6.64
CA GLU A 352 21.25 -20.74 -5.32
C GLU A 352 22.04 -19.75 -4.47
N ASN A 353 22.32 -18.55 -4.97
CA ASN A 353 23.09 -17.55 -4.25
C ASN A 353 22.28 -16.96 -3.08
N THR A 354 22.67 -17.34 -1.85
CA THR A 354 22.03 -16.92 -0.61
C THR A 354 21.95 -15.40 -0.46
N THR A 355 22.96 -14.63 -0.89
CA THR A 355 22.94 -13.17 -0.74
C THR A 355 21.92 -12.51 -1.66
N LEU A 356 21.77 -13.03 -2.88
CA LEU A 356 20.74 -12.57 -3.82
C LEU A 356 19.34 -12.94 -3.32
N ILE A 357 19.17 -14.15 -2.77
CA ILE A 357 17.90 -14.57 -2.16
C ILE A 357 17.56 -13.68 -0.96
N ARG A 358 18.52 -13.40 -0.05
CA ARG A 358 18.33 -12.47 1.08
C ARG A 358 17.82 -11.12 0.58
N ARG A 359 18.48 -10.55 -0.45
CA ARG A 359 18.12 -9.26 -1.03
C ARG A 359 16.74 -9.26 -1.67
N GLU A 360 16.39 -10.29 -2.43
CA GLU A 360 15.06 -10.40 -3.05
C GLU A 360 13.95 -10.55 -2.00
N LYS A 361 14.15 -11.37 -0.97
CA LYS A 361 13.16 -11.55 0.10
C LYS A 361 12.95 -10.29 0.95
N CYS A 362 13.97 -9.43 1.03
CA CYS A 362 13.88 -8.12 1.68
C CYS A 362 13.21 -7.04 0.83
N GLN A 363 12.86 -7.31 -0.43
CA GLN A 363 12.13 -6.35 -1.25
C GLN A 363 10.70 -6.11 -0.72
N PRO A 364 10.13 -4.92 -0.96
CA PRO A 364 8.72 -4.63 -0.65
C PRO A 364 7.76 -5.68 -1.21
N LYS A 365 6.67 -5.97 -0.49
CA LYS A 365 5.67 -6.95 -0.94
C LYS A 365 5.08 -6.62 -2.31
N ASP A 366 4.88 -5.34 -2.61
CA ASP A 366 4.26 -4.89 -3.85
C ASP A 366 5.10 -5.23 -5.08
N ARG A 367 6.43 -5.32 -4.96
CA ARG A 367 7.30 -5.84 -6.04
C ARG A 367 6.90 -7.27 -6.42
N HIS A 368 6.69 -8.13 -5.43
CA HIS A 368 6.30 -9.52 -5.62
C HIS A 368 4.86 -9.65 -6.10
N ARG A 369 3.94 -8.82 -5.60
CA ARG A 369 2.56 -8.73 -6.11
C ARG A 369 2.53 -8.35 -7.59
N CYS A 370 3.31 -7.35 -8.00
CA CYS A 370 3.46 -6.91 -9.39
C CYS A 370 3.97 -8.05 -10.30
N LEU A 371 4.99 -8.79 -9.85
CA LEU A 371 5.51 -9.96 -10.58
C LEU A 371 4.43 -11.04 -10.73
N GLY A 372 3.72 -11.34 -9.65
CA GLY A 372 2.58 -12.27 -9.63
C GLY A 372 1.49 -11.86 -10.60
N PHE A 373 1.10 -10.59 -10.55
CA PHE A 373 0.10 -9.96 -11.41
C PHE A 373 0.47 -10.08 -12.88
N SER A 374 1.69 -9.69 -13.23
CA SER A 374 2.18 -9.72 -14.61
C SER A 374 2.25 -11.15 -15.16
N THR A 375 2.68 -12.11 -14.33
CA THR A 375 2.75 -13.52 -14.72
C THR A 375 1.35 -14.12 -14.93
N ILE A 376 0.39 -13.78 -14.06
CA ILE A 376 -1.02 -14.19 -14.22
C ILE A 376 -1.64 -13.54 -15.46
N PHE A 377 -1.34 -12.26 -15.74
CA PHE A 377 -1.78 -11.58 -16.95
C PHE A 377 -1.32 -12.33 -18.21
N LEU A 378 -0.03 -12.69 -18.26
CA LEU A 378 0.54 -13.47 -19.36
C LEU A 378 -0.09 -14.87 -19.51
N LEU A 379 -0.28 -15.59 -18.40
CA LEU A 379 -0.94 -16.89 -18.37
C LEU A 379 -2.39 -16.80 -18.88
N LYS A 380 -3.13 -15.78 -18.43
CA LYS A 380 -4.54 -15.64 -18.75
C LYS A 380 -4.78 -15.20 -20.19
N PHE A 381 -4.01 -14.23 -20.68
CA PHE A 381 -4.28 -13.63 -21.99
C PHE A 381 -3.43 -14.18 -23.15
N PHE A 382 -2.29 -14.84 -22.92
CA PHE A 382 -1.39 -15.23 -24.03
C PHE A 382 -1.07 -16.72 -24.09
N ILE A 383 -0.89 -17.41 -22.95
CA ILE A 383 -0.75 -18.87 -22.98
C ILE A 383 -2.08 -19.56 -23.35
N ARG A 384 -3.23 -18.93 -23.05
CA ARG A 384 -4.57 -19.49 -23.26
C ARG A 384 -5.22 -19.09 -24.61
N GLN A 385 -4.59 -18.25 -25.43
CA GLN A 385 -5.12 -17.83 -26.74
C GLN A 385 -4.58 -18.71 -27.89
N SER A 386 -5.50 -19.33 -28.64
CA SER A 386 -5.21 -20.20 -29.80
C SER A 386 -4.79 -19.41 -31.05
N SER A 387 -4.90 -18.08 -31.04
CA SER A 387 -4.60 -17.19 -32.17
C SER A 387 -3.14 -16.75 -32.26
N ASP A 388 -2.35 -16.85 -31.18
CA ASP A 388 -0.99 -16.32 -31.14
C ASP A 388 0.01 -17.24 -31.86
N SER A 389 1.07 -16.64 -32.40
CA SER A 389 2.14 -17.40 -33.07
C SER A 389 2.88 -18.33 -32.09
N PRO A 390 3.44 -19.46 -32.57
CA PRO A 390 4.18 -20.38 -31.69
C PRO A 390 5.39 -19.72 -31.01
N GLU A 391 6.04 -18.77 -31.67
CA GLU A 391 7.18 -18.02 -31.12
C GLU A 391 6.76 -17.13 -29.94
N GLU A 392 5.64 -16.42 -30.06
CA GLU A 392 5.10 -15.59 -28.98
C GLU A 392 4.70 -16.44 -27.77
N ARG A 393 4.09 -17.61 -27.99
CA ARG A 393 3.76 -18.53 -26.89
C ARG A 393 5.01 -19.03 -26.17
N GLN A 394 6.06 -19.37 -26.92
CA GLN A 394 7.33 -19.81 -26.32
C GLN A 394 7.98 -18.68 -25.51
N LEU A 395 7.96 -17.45 -26.03
CA LEU A 395 8.49 -16.28 -25.32
C LEU A 395 7.77 -16.09 -23.97
N VAL A 396 6.45 -16.15 -23.97
CA VAL A 396 5.64 -16.02 -22.74
C VAL A 396 5.92 -17.18 -21.78
N ALA A 397 5.96 -18.42 -22.28
CA ALA A 397 6.27 -19.60 -21.45
C ALA A 397 7.64 -19.48 -20.75
N ASN A 398 8.65 -18.99 -21.46
CA ASN A 398 9.98 -18.74 -20.88
C ASN A 398 9.91 -17.72 -19.73
N HIS A 399 9.17 -16.63 -19.89
CA HIS A 399 9.01 -15.62 -18.84
C HIS A 399 8.25 -16.17 -17.62
N VAL A 400 7.18 -16.96 -17.84
CA VAL A 400 6.48 -17.62 -16.73
C VAL A 400 7.43 -18.56 -15.97
N ALA A 401 8.29 -19.30 -16.67
CA ALA A 401 9.30 -20.16 -16.04
C ALA A 401 10.34 -19.36 -15.23
N MET A 402 10.74 -18.18 -15.72
CA MET A 402 11.62 -17.27 -14.96
C MET A 402 10.97 -16.82 -13.65
N ALA A 403 9.70 -16.40 -13.69
CA ALA A 403 8.95 -16.00 -12.50
C ALA A 403 8.78 -17.17 -11.51
N GLN A 404 8.48 -18.37 -12.00
CA GLN A 404 8.40 -19.59 -11.19
C GLN A 404 9.74 -19.91 -10.50
N THR A 405 10.86 -19.76 -11.22
CA THR A 405 12.20 -20.02 -10.67
C THR A 405 12.51 -19.09 -9.50
N LEU A 406 12.24 -17.79 -9.64
CA LEU A 406 12.38 -16.82 -8.56
C LEU A 406 11.51 -17.18 -7.35
N CYS A 407 10.21 -17.44 -7.55
CA CYS A 407 9.32 -17.79 -6.44
C CYS A 407 9.75 -19.08 -5.74
N ARG A 408 10.21 -20.10 -6.47
CA ARG A 408 10.75 -21.33 -5.89
C ARG A 408 12.02 -21.07 -5.08
N ALA A 409 12.94 -20.24 -5.56
CA ALA A 409 14.15 -19.86 -4.83
C ALA A 409 13.84 -19.11 -3.52
N CYS A 410 12.75 -18.34 -3.48
CA CYS A 410 12.32 -17.60 -2.29
C CYS A 410 11.43 -18.40 -1.32
N THR A 411 11.07 -19.65 -1.65
CA THR A 411 10.16 -20.48 -0.83
C THR A 411 10.91 -21.04 0.39
N MET A 412 10.37 -20.80 1.58
CA MET A 412 10.88 -21.30 2.87
C MET A 412 10.01 -22.38 3.47
N ASP A 413 8.69 -22.22 3.33
CA ASP A 413 7.70 -23.11 3.88
C ASP A 413 6.72 -23.49 2.75
N PRO A 414 6.31 -24.77 2.63
CA PRO A 414 5.34 -25.19 1.64
C PRO A 414 4.01 -24.41 1.65
N LYS A 415 3.67 -23.73 2.75
CA LYS A 415 2.47 -22.91 2.93
C LYS A 415 2.71 -21.41 2.78
N ASP A 416 3.94 -20.97 2.51
CA ASP A 416 4.25 -19.56 2.35
C ASP A 416 3.59 -18.93 1.10
N GLU A 417 3.73 -17.61 0.97
CA GLU A 417 3.13 -16.87 -0.16
C GLU A 417 3.74 -17.27 -1.51
N PHE A 418 5.06 -17.50 -1.58
CA PHE A 418 5.75 -17.86 -2.81
C PHE A 418 5.32 -19.24 -3.33
N SER A 419 5.23 -20.23 -2.44
CA SER A 419 4.71 -21.56 -2.74
C SER A 419 3.27 -21.52 -3.25
N ARG A 420 2.42 -20.68 -2.63
CA ARG A 420 1.04 -20.46 -3.09
C ARG A 420 0.99 -19.85 -4.48
N ILE A 421 1.84 -18.86 -4.78
CA ILE A 421 1.97 -18.24 -6.10
C ILE A 421 2.40 -19.27 -7.15
N VAL A 422 3.44 -20.06 -6.88
CA VAL A 422 3.90 -21.14 -7.78
C VAL A 422 2.77 -22.13 -8.05
N SER A 423 2.06 -22.54 -7.00
CA SER A 423 0.92 -23.44 -7.11
C SER A 423 -0.22 -22.89 -7.95
N VAL A 424 -0.39 -21.56 -8.00
CA VAL A 424 -1.38 -20.89 -8.87
C VAL A 424 -0.88 -20.90 -10.31
N PHE A 425 0.39 -20.54 -10.56
CA PHE A 425 0.97 -20.56 -11.90
C PHE A 425 0.90 -21.95 -12.55
N GLU A 426 1.23 -23.00 -11.80
CA GLU A 426 1.17 -24.37 -12.29
C GLU A 426 -0.26 -24.83 -12.62
N ALA A 427 -1.24 -24.47 -11.79
CA ALA A 427 -2.64 -24.80 -12.05
C ALA A 427 -3.12 -24.10 -13.33
N LEU A 428 -2.86 -22.80 -13.46
CA LEU A 428 -3.27 -22.01 -14.63
C LEU A 428 -2.57 -22.42 -15.92
N GLY A 429 -1.33 -22.92 -15.84
CA GLY A 429 -0.56 -23.39 -16.99
C GLY A 429 -0.95 -24.78 -17.50
N ARG A 430 -1.68 -25.59 -16.69
CA ARG A 430 -2.12 -26.95 -17.08
C ARG A 430 -3.53 -26.99 -17.67
N ASP A 431 -4.32 -25.94 -17.46
CA ASP A 431 -5.73 -25.88 -17.82
C ASP A 431 -5.95 -25.39 -19.27
N ASN A 432 -6.81 -26.08 -20.02
CA ASN A 432 -7.25 -25.73 -21.37
C ASN A 432 -8.76 -25.39 -21.32
N PRO A 433 -9.15 -24.15 -20.98
CA PRO A 433 -10.57 -23.79 -20.95
C PRO A 433 -11.18 -23.73 -22.36
N GLY A 434 -12.47 -24.04 -22.46
CA GLY A 434 -13.29 -23.74 -23.64
C GLY A 434 -13.34 -22.23 -23.93
N GLU A 435 -13.66 -21.83 -25.16
CA GLU A 435 -13.58 -20.42 -25.61
C GLU A 435 -14.46 -19.43 -24.82
N GLU A 436 -15.60 -19.86 -24.30
CA GLU A 436 -16.58 -19.00 -23.60
C GLU A 436 -16.16 -18.60 -22.17
N ASP A 437 -15.30 -19.36 -21.52
CA ASP A 437 -14.88 -19.15 -20.12
C ASP A 437 -13.64 -18.23 -20.00
N LYS A 438 -13.14 -17.70 -21.11
CA LYS A 438 -11.84 -17.00 -21.20
C LYS A 438 -11.90 -15.51 -20.84
N THR A 439 -13.08 -14.89 -20.90
CA THR A 439 -13.24 -13.42 -20.80
C THR A 439 -14.17 -12.95 -19.70
N LYS A 440 -14.97 -13.81 -19.09
CA LYS A 440 -15.88 -13.40 -18.01
C LYS A 440 -15.11 -13.31 -16.70
N LEU A 441 -14.92 -12.10 -16.20
CA LEU A 441 -14.46 -11.89 -14.83
C LEU A 441 -15.67 -12.00 -13.89
N VAL A 442 -15.57 -12.85 -12.87
CA VAL A 442 -16.63 -13.01 -11.87
C VAL A 442 -16.74 -11.78 -10.97
N LEU A 443 -15.61 -11.13 -10.67
CA LEU A 443 -15.54 -9.89 -9.90
C LEU A 443 -15.17 -8.75 -10.83
N ASN A 444 -15.98 -7.69 -10.89
CA ASN A 444 -15.75 -6.54 -11.78
C ASN A 444 -15.52 -5.21 -11.05
N HIS A 445 -15.57 -5.21 -9.72
CA HIS A 445 -15.53 -3.98 -8.90
C HIS A 445 -14.14 -3.68 -8.29
N ARG A 446 -13.12 -4.51 -8.51
CA ARG A 446 -11.76 -4.37 -7.92
C ARG A 446 -10.72 -3.93 -8.94
N MET A 447 -11.07 -2.96 -9.77
CA MET A 447 -10.21 -2.46 -10.85
C MET A 447 -9.61 -3.62 -11.70
N GLY A 448 -8.35 -3.47 -12.15
CA GLY A 448 -7.60 -4.54 -12.83
C GLY A 448 -7.23 -5.73 -11.95
N VAL A 449 -7.33 -5.61 -10.62
CA VAL A 449 -7.03 -6.67 -9.64
C VAL A 449 -8.08 -7.78 -9.62
N SER A 450 -9.27 -7.49 -10.14
CA SER A 450 -10.28 -8.47 -10.52
C SER A 450 -9.70 -9.70 -11.24
N LEU A 451 -8.70 -9.48 -12.11
CA LEU A 451 -7.96 -10.53 -12.81
C LEU A 451 -7.28 -11.53 -11.87
N MET A 452 -6.67 -11.04 -10.79
CA MET A 452 -5.97 -11.85 -9.80
C MET A 452 -6.91 -12.73 -9.00
N PHE A 453 -8.02 -12.15 -8.52
CA PHE A 453 -9.01 -12.92 -7.76
C PHE A 453 -9.59 -14.06 -8.60
N ASP A 454 -9.95 -13.75 -9.85
CA ASP A 454 -10.45 -14.75 -10.79
C ASP A 454 -9.42 -15.85 -11.08
N ALA A 455 -8.16 -15.49 -11.28
CA ALA A 455 -7.07 -16.44 -11.50
C ALA A 455 -6.83 -17.35 -10.27
N VAL A 456 -6.86 -16.79 -9.05
CA VAL A 456 -6.72 -17.57 -7.81
C VAL A 456 -7.90 -18.51 -7.61
N ASN A 457 -9.13 -18.06 -7.88
CA ASN A 457 -10.33 -18.88 -7.80
C ASN A 457 -10.31 -20.00 -8.84
N THR A 458 -9.95 -19.70 -10.08
CA THR A 458 -9.80 -20.69 -11.16
C THR A 458 -8.76 -21.74 -10.80
N ALA A 459 -7.58 -21.33 -10.32
CA ALA A 459 -6.58 -22.25 -9.80
C ALA A 459 -7.06 -23.07 -8.59
N GLY A 460 -7.93 -22.51 -7.75
CA GLY A 460 -8.63 -23.23 -6.68
C GLY A 460 -9.50 -24.35 -7.23
N LYS A 461 -10.36 -24.04 -8.21
CA LYS A 461 -11.25 -24.99 -8.90
C LYS A 461 -10.46 -26.15 -9.53
N ILE A 462 -9.40 -25.84 -10.27
CA ILE A 462 -8.54 -26.85 -10.94
C ILE A 462 -7.91 -27.82 -9.92
N ARG A 463 -7.61 -27.35 -8.70
CA ARG A 463 -7.02 -28.17 -7.63
C ARG A 463 -8.07 -28.85 -6.74
N GLY A 464 -9.35 -28.78 -7.09
CA GLY A 464 -10.44 -29.40 -6.33
C GLY A 464 -10.76 -28.72 -4.99
N LYS A 465 -10.42 -27.43 -4.83
CA LYS A 465 -10.83 -26.66 -3.64
C LYS A 465 -12.26 -26.14 -3.82
N PRO A 466 -13.11 -26.15 -2.77
CA PRO A 466 -14.44 -25.57 -2.84
C PRO A 466 -14.37 -24.07 -3.16
N VAL A 467 -15.27 -23.61 -4.01
CA VAL A 467 -15.39 -22.20 -4.41
C VAL A 467 -16.05 -21.43 -3.27
N GLU A 468 -15.37 -20.44 -2.71
CA GLU A 468 -16.00 -19.46 -1.84
C GLU A 468 -16.59 -18.35 -2.75
N VAL A 469 -17.93 -18.33 -2.84
CA VAL A 469 -18.81 -17.26 -3.34
C VAL A 469 -19.08 -17.21 -4.86
N GLU A 470 -20.19 -17.85 -5.26
CA GLU A 470 -21.16 -17.23 -6.18
C GLU A 470 -22.30 -16.69 -5.31
N GLU A 471 -22.28 -15.40 -4.96
CA GLU A 471 -23.52 -14.72 -4.61
C GLU A 471 -24.26 -14.52 -5.93
N GLY A 472 -25.14 -15.46 -6.25
CA GLY A 472 -25.90 -15.45 -7.48
C GLY A 472 -26.71 -14.16 -7.60
N GLU A 473 -26.70 -13.58 -8.80
CA GLU A 473 -27.79 -12.73 -9.27
C GLU A 473 -29.09 -13.46 -8.93
N SER A 474 -29.87 -12.92 -8.00
CA SER A 474 -31.19 -13.44 -7.67
C SER A 474 -32.01 -13.44 -8.95
N GLY A 475 -32.13 -14.62 -9.55
CA GLY A 475 -32.98 -14.86 -10.69
C GLY A 475 -34.37 -14.35 -10.40
N THR A 476 -34.91 -13.61 -11.36
CA THR A 476 -36.34 -13.40 -11.56
C THR A 476 -37.06 -14.72 -11.40
N VAL A 477 -37.66 -14.95 -10.23
CA VAL A 477 -38.65 -16.01 -10.06
C VAL A 477 -39.98 -15.40 -10.48
N ASP A 478 -40.41 -15.75 -11.69
CA ASP A 478 -41.82 -15.67 -12.08
C ASP A 478 -42.63 -16.48 -11.06
N GLN A 479 -43.32 -15.79 -10.15
CA GLN A 479 -44.45 -16.37 -9.44
C GLN A 479 -45.73 -15.83 -10.05
N THR A 480 -46.23 -16.59 -11.02
CA THR A 480 -47.63 -16.56 -11.41
C THR A 480 -48.44 -17.18 -10.27
N THR A 481 -49.07 -16.34 -9.45
CA THR A 481 -50.31 -16.74 -8.76
C THR A 481 -51.14 -15.50 -8.51
N THR A 482 -52.23 -15.42 -9.28
CA THR A 482 -53.41 -14.60 -9.09
C THR A 482 -53.90 -14.61 -7.65
N GLU A 483 -54.09 -13.44 -7.06
CA GLU A 483 -55.26 -13.17 -6.24
C GLU A 483 -55.68 -11.69 -6.31
N THR A 484 -56.98 -11.53 -6.26
CA THR A 484 -57.90 -10.45 -6.67
C THR A 484 -57.75 -9.07 -6.00
N ALA A 485 -58.30 -8.09 -6.71
CA ALA A 485 -58.25 -6.63 -6.53
C ALA A 485 -59.19 -6.03 -5.47
N GLN A 486 -59.11 -4.68 -5.38
CA GLN A 486 -60.00 -3.66 -4.77
C GLN A 486 -59.47 -3.09 -3.43
N ASP A 487 -59.48 -1.78 -3.14
CA ASP A 487 -60.25 -0.65 -3.67
C ASP A 487 -59.59 0.73 -3.34
N HIS A 488 -60.10 1.77 -3.98
CA HIS A 488 -59.77 3.20 -4.03
C HIS A 488 -59.54 4.00 -2.72
N GLY A 489 -58.86 5.15 -2.85
CA GLY A 489 -59.06 6.30 -1.93
C GLY A 489 -58.10 7.48 -2.11
N ASP A 490 -58.64 8.63 -2.54
CA ASP A 490 -57.97 9.86 -2.98
C ASP A 490 -57.38 10.77 -1.88
N MET A 491 -56.35 11.51 -2.30
CA MET A 491 -55.93 12.89 -1.97
C MET A 491 -56.24 13.63 -0.64
N THR A 492 -55.16 14.26 -0.15
CA THR A 492 -54.99 15.63 0.41
C THR A 492 -55.12 15.93 1.92
N SER A 493 -53.99 16.43 2.44
CA SER A 493 -53.80 17.66 3.24
C SER A 493 -53.20 17.53 4.65
N GLN A 494 -52.13 18.34 4.84
CA GLN A 494 -51.61 18.98 6.06
C GLN A 494 -51.08 18.13 7.24
N VAL A 495 -49.73 18.11 7.28
CA VAL A 495 -48.81 18.24 8.42
C VAL A 495 -49.43 18.37 9.81
N ASP A 496 -49.19 17.38 10.67
CA ASP A 496 -48.88 17.55 12.09
C ASP A 496 -47.97 16.41 12.57
N GLY A 497 -46.98 16.75 13.39
CA GLY A 497 -45.82 15.90 13.70
C GLY A 497 -46.13 14.65 14.51
N ASN A 498 -45.56 13.51 14.10
CA ASN A 498 -45.57 12.26 14.86
C ASN A 498 -44.18 11.56 14.76
N PRO A 499 -43.49 11.24 15.89
CA PRO A 499 -42.11 10.75 15.89
C PRO A 499 -41.95 9.23 15.61
N GLU A 500 -42.89 8.60 14.91
CA GLU A 500 -42.80 7.16 14.57
C GLU A 500 -42.20 6.86 13.19
N PHE A 501 -41.94 7.86 12.35
CA PHE A 501 -41.28 7.69 11.05
C PHE A 501 -39.84 7.13 11.18
N LEU A 502 -39.16 7.38 12.31
CA LEU A 502 -37.77 6.97 12.53
C LEU A 502 -37.60 5.48 12.91
N LYS A 503 -38.69 4.74 13.19
CA LYS A 503 -38.61 3.33 13.58
C LYS A 503 -38.49 2.35 12.41
N ASN A 504 -38.83 2.76 11.19
CA ASN A 504 -38.81 1.86 10.02
C ASN A 504 -37.51 1.93 9.20
N PHE A 505 -36.49 2.67 9.67
CA PHE A 505 -35.22 2.83 8.95
C PHE A 505 -34.08 1.94 9.50
N TRP A 506 -34.26 1.29 10.66
CA TRP A 506 -33.21 0.54 11.36
C TRP A 506 -33.66 -0.86 11.82
N SER A 507 -34.02 -1.73 10.88
CA SER A 507 -34.16 -3.17 11.16
C SER A 507 -33.19 -3.98 10.30
N ASP A 508 -31.92 -3.99 10.72
CA ASP A 508 -30.85 -4.87 10.22
C ASP A 508 -30.48 -5.87 11.34
N PRO A 509 -30.31 -7.19 11.11
CA PRO A 509 -30.27 -8.21 12.17
C PRO A 509 -29.00 -8.26 13.03
N TYR A 510 -28.11 -7.27 12.99
CA TYR A 510 -26.81 -7.32 13.68
C TYR A 510 -26.66 -6.37 14.89
N THR A 511 -27.72 -5.68 15.31
CA THR A 511 -27.70 -4.71 16.42
C THR A 511 -27.99 -5.29 17.81
N SER A 512 -27.66 -6.56 18.07
CA SER A 512 -27.82 -7.16 19.41
C SER A 512 -26.52 -7.30 20.22
N LEU A 513 -25.38 -6.74 19.77
CA LEU A 513 -24.09 -6.90 20.46
C LEU A 513 -23.49 -5.64 21.11
N LEU A 514 -24.23 -4.52 21.16
CA LEU A 514 -23.77 -3.31 21.85
C LEU A 514 -24.91 -2.65 22.63
N GLN A 515 -25.18 -3.13 23.84
CA GLN A 515 -25.88 -2.35 24.85
C GLN A 515 -24.87 -1.83 25.88
N PHE A 516 -24.39 -0.61 25.66
CA PHE A 516 -23.96 0.28 26.74
C PHE A 516 -25.11 1.22 27.00
N ASP A 517 -25.65 1.20 28.22
CA ASP A 517 -26.73 2.08 28.66
C ASP A 517 -26.11 3.24 29.46
N PRO A 518 -26.13 4.50 28.95
CA PRO A 518 -25.68 5.64 29.71
C PRO A 518 -26.85 6.29 30.45
N THR A 519 -26.63 6.51 31.74
CA THR A 519 -27.23 7.51 32.63
C THR A 519 -28.58 7.21 33.30
N SER A 520 -28.49 6.91 34.59
CA SER A 520 -29.29 7.61 35.61
C SER A 520 -28.37 8.01 36.76
N LEU A 521 -27.93 9.27 36.73
CA LEU A 521 -27.45 9.99 37.91
C LEU A 521 -28.67 10.72 38.48
N GLU A 522 -29.20 10.25 39.60
CA GLU A 522 -29.78 11.09 40.66
C GLU A 522 -30.17 10.25 41.89
N GLY A 523 -29.61 10.62 43.05
CA GLY A 523 -30.24 10.55 44.37
C GLY A 523 -30.33 9.21 45.10
N ASP A 524 -29.40 8.94 46.03
CA ASP A 524 -29.64 8.98 47.49
C ASP A 524 -28.70 8.04 48.28
N PHE A 525 -27.98 8.64 49.25
CA PHE A 525 -27.22 7.93 50.29
C PHE A 525 -28.18 7.22 51.25
N PRO A 526 -27.77 6.09 51.85
CA PRO A 526 -27.54 6.17 53.30
C PRO A 526 -26.29 5.42 53.82
N SER A 527 -25.70 6.04 54.83
CA SER A 527 -24.76 5.51 55.82
C SER A 527 -25.11 4.10 56.32
N THR A 528 -24.12 3.21 56.46
CA THR A 528 -23.63 2.72 57.78
C THR A 528 -22.64 1.54 57.67
N TRP A 529 -21.54 1.69 58.45
CA TRP A 529 -20.50 0.77 58.94
C TRP A 529 -19.59 0.01 57.96
#